data_AF-A0A1A9QZX5-F1
#
_entry.id   AF-A0A1A9QZX5-F1
#
_cell.length_a   1.000
_cell.length_b   1.000
_cell.length_c   1.000
_cell.angle_alpha   90.00
_cell.angle_beta   90.00
_cell.angle_gamma   90.00
#
_symmetry.space_group_name_H-M   'P 1'
#
loop_
_entity.id
_entity.type
_entity.pdbx_description
1 polymer ?
#
loop_
_entity_poly.entity_id
_entity_poly.type
_entity_poly.pdbx_seq_one_letter_code
_entity_poly.pdbx_strand_id
1 'polypeptide(L)'
;MDITHLEHVIIALIIQLSLLPFVSARVAGVIPVAILLGREIAQHEYRLGIQRGWEWGETLPVGMFEGVWRGWTLDSALDVLLPALACGLLAFLIGFKKRHTAKNS
;
A
#
# COMPACT_ATOMS: atom_id res chain seq x y z
N MET A 1 -2.13 -19.94 4.00
CA MET A 1 -1.75 -19.10 2.86
C MET A 1 -3.07 -18.50 2.33
N ASP A 2 -3.08 -17.21 1.95
CA ASP A 2 -3.96 -16.69 0.87
C ASP A 2 -5.39 -16.15 1.13
N ILE A 3 -5.61 -15.16 1.99
CA ILE A 3 -6.82 -14.28 1.86
C ILE A 3 -6.47 -12.79 2.06
N THR A 4 -5.66 -12.45 3.04
CA THR A 4 -5.31 -11.05 3.39
C THR A 4 -4.64 -10.28 2.25
N HIS A 5 -3.71 -10.89 1.52
CA HIS A 5 -3.06 -10.23 0.38
C HIS A 5 -4.05 -9.82 -0.72
N LEU A 6 -5.04 -10.67 -0.97
CA LEU A 6 -6.07 -10.42 -1.99
C LEU A 6 -7.01 -9.30 -1.54
N GLU A 7 -7.35 -9.25 -0.25
CA GLU A 7 -8.12 -8.15 0.34
C GLU A 7 -7.40 -6.81 0.20
N HIS A 8 -6.09 -6.76 0.50
CA HIS A 8 -5.30 -5.54 0.33
C HIS A 8 -5.25 -5.08 -1.13
N VAL A 9 -5.14 -6.01 -2.09
CA VAL A 9 -5.23 -5.71 -3.52
C VAL A 9 -6.60 -5.14 -3.89
N ILE A 10 -7.68 -5.77 -3.44
CA ILE A 10 -9.05 -5.32 -3.72
C ILE A 10 -9.29 -3.93 -3.15
N ILE A 11 -8.90 -3.68 -1.89
CA ILE A 11 -9.02 -2.38 -1.23
C ILE A 11 -8.24 -1.33 -2.00
N ALA A 12 -7.00 -1.63 -2.41
CA ALA A 12 -6.17 -0.70 -3.17
C ALA A 12 -6.80 -0.34 -4.52
N LEU A 13 -7.37 -1.33 -5.24
CA LEU A 13 -8.05 -1.10 -6.50
C LEU A 13 -9.34 -0.28 -6.33
N ILE A 14 -10.12 -0.53 -5.28
CA ILE A 14 -11.32 0.27 -4.96
C ILE A 14 -10.92 1.73 -4.73
N ILE A 15 -9.90 1.98 -3.89
CA ILE A 15 -9.40 3.33 -3.63
C ILE A 15 -8.92 3.98 -4.94
N GLN A 16 -8.15 3.27 -5.76
CA GLN A 16 -7.66 3.80 -7.03
C GLN A 16 -8.82 4.18 -7.97
N LEU A 17 -9.84 3.32 -8.10
CA LEU A 17 -11.01 3.58 -8.95
C LEU A 17 -11.83 4.77 -8.44
N SER A 18 -12.03 4.88 -7.12
CA SER A 18 -12.73 6.01 -6.50
C SER A 18 -11.98 7.34 -6.69
N LEU A 19 -10.66 7.31 -6.88
CA LEU A 19 -9.83 8.50 -7.08
C LEU A 19 -9.66 8.91 -8.56
N LEU A 20 -9.97 8.03 -9.52
CA LEU A 20 -9.90 8.34 -10.95
C LEU A 20 -10.64 9.61 -11.43
N PRO A 21 -11.81 10.02 -10.88
CA PRO A 21 -12.45 11.26 -11.30
C PRO A 21 -11.73 12.53 -10.82
N PHE A 22 -10.88 12.43 -9.80
CA PHE A 22 -10.19 13.57 -9.20
C PHE A 22 -8.74 13.71 -9.66
N VAL A 23 -8.06 12.59 -9.91
CA VAL A 23 -6.63 12.57 -10.22
C VAL A 23 -6.31 11.60 -11.36
N SER A 24 -5.11 11.75 -11.96
CA SER A 24 -4.65 10.82 -13.00
C SER A 24 -4.53 9.38 -12.48
N ALA A 25 -4.69 8.39 -13.37
CA ALA A 25 -4.63 6.97 -12.99
C ALA A 25 -3.31 6.55 -12.32
N ARG A 26 -2.20 7.26 -12.62
CA ARG A 26 -0.90 7.07 -11.95
C ARG A 26 -0.94 7.55 -10.51
N VAL A 27 -1.42 8.78 -10.28
CA VAL A 27 -1.54 9.37 -8.95
C VAL A 27 -2.54 8.59 -8.09
N ALA A 28 -3.68 8.21 -8.67
CA ALA A 28 -4.68 7.38 -8.03
C ALA A 28 -4.12 6.02 -7.57
N GLY A 29 -3.15 5.45 -8.29
CA GLY A 29 -2.53 4.17 -7.93
C GLY A 29 -1.45 4.27 -6.84
N VAL A 30 -0.75 5.41 -6.73
CA VAL A 30 0.29 5.60 -5.71
C VAL A 30 -0.30 5.81 -4.31
N ILE A 31 -1.44 6.49 -4.22
CA ILE A 31 -2.10 6.81 -2.94
C ILE A 31 -2.43 5.57 -2.10
N PRO A 32 -3.15 4.55 -2.61
CA PRO A 32 -3.46 3.35 -1.82
C PRO A 32 -2.21 2.57 -1.41
N VAL A 33 -1.19 2.52 -2.26
CA VAL A 33 0.10 1.87 -1.95
C VAL A 33 0.79 2.56 -0.78
N ALA A 34 0.80 3.90 -0.76
CA ALA A 34 1.37 4.68 0.34
C ALA A 34 0.60 4.45 1.66
N ILE A 35 -0.72 4.34 1.60
CA ILE A 35 -1.57 4.04 2.77
C ILE A 35 -1.24 2.66 3.34
N LEU A 36 -1.19 1.62 2.49
CA LEU A 36 -0.88 0.26 2.91
C LEU A 36 0.56 0.15 3.45
N LEU A 37 1.51 0.83 2.83
CA LEU A 37 2.88 0.91 3.33
C LEU A 37 2.94 1.55 4.72
N GLY A 38 2.25 2.67 4.93
CA GLY A 38 2.18 3.32 6.25
C GLY A 38 1.54 2.42 7.31
N ARG A 39 0.51 1.65 6.94
CA ARG A 39 -0.13 0.67 7.83
C ARG A 39 0.86 -0.42 8.27
N GLU A 40 1.63 -1.00 7.36
CA GLU A 40 2.63 -2.03 7.70
C GLU A 40 3.75 -1.47 8.59
N ILE A 41 4.23 -0.26 8.31
CA ILE A 41 5.24 0.41 9.15
C ILE A 41 4.71 0.60 10.58
N ALA A 42 3.47 1.10 10.74
CA ALA A 42 2.86 1.27 12.05
C ALA A 42 2.67 -0.07 12.79
N GLN A 43 2.34 -1.15 12.07
CA GLN A 43 2.24 -2.49 12.65
C GLN A 43 3.60 -3.03 13.11
N HIS A 44 4.68 -2.75 12.38
CA HIS A 44 6.03 -3.10 12.81
C HIS A 44 6.46 -2.34 14.06
N GLU A 45 6.21 -1.03 14.12
CA GLU A 45 6.50 -0.21 15.31
C GLU A 45 5.73 -0.70 16.53
N TYR A 46 4.45 -1.04 16.35
CA TYR A 46 3.62 -1.59 17.41
C TYR A 46 4.14 -2.94 17.93
N ARG A 47 4.48 -3.88 17.03
CA ARG A 47 5.07 -5.18 17.41
C ARG A 47 6.40 -5.00 18.15
N LEU A 48 7.24 -4.08 17.68
CA LEU A 48 8.53 -3.79 18.29
C LEU A 48 8.38 -3.11 19.66
N GLY A 49 7.39 -2.23 19.81
CA GLY A 49 7.00 -1.65 21.10
C GLY A 49 6.62 -2.73 22.12
N ILE A 50 5.68 -3.62 21.76
CA ILE A 50 5.26 -4.72 22.65
C ILE A 50 6.45 -5.62 23.04
N GLN A 51 7.33 -5.95 22.10
CA GLN A 51 8.53 -6.76 22.39
C GLN A 51 9.48 -6.09 23.39
N ARG A 52 9.48 -4.76 23.46
CA ARG A 52 10.27 -3.97 24.40
C ARG A 52 9.54 -3.73 25.73
N GLY A 53 8.38 -4.37 25.94
CA GLY A 53 7.57 -4.22 27.16
C GLY A 53 6.73 -2.95 27.19
N TRP A 54 6.46 -2.34 26.03
CA TRP A 54 5.62 -1.14 25.97
C TRP A 54 4.17 -1.45 26.36
N GLU A 55 3.61 -0.63 27.24
CA GLU A 55 2.20 -0.63 27.60
C GLU A 55 1.47 0.59 27.01
N TRP A 56 0.17 0.40 26.72
CA TRP A 56 -0.68 1.46 26.21
C TRP A 56 -0.73 2.65 27.17
N GLY A 57 -0.33 3.82 26.69
CA GLY A 57 -0.25 5.06 27.48
C GLY A 57 1.18 5.54 27.72
N GLU A 58 2.19 4.69 27.47
CA GLU A 58 3.60 5.10 27.52
C GLU A 58 4.08 5.63 26.17
N THR A 59 5.17 6.40 26.17
CA THR A 59 5.83 6.80 24.92
C THR A 59 6.40 5.57 24.23
N LEU A 60 6.01 5.36 22.97
CA LEU A 60 6.45 4.23 22.16
C LEU A 60 8.00 4.22 22.09
N PRO A 61 8.70 3.20 22.66
CA PRO A 61 10.15 3.20 22.81
C PRO A 61 10.82 2.70 21.52
N VAL A 62 10.47 3.31 20.39
CA VAL A 62 10.97 2.97 19.05
C VAL A 62 11.34 4.24 18.31
N GLY A 63 12.47 4.17 17.61
CA GLY A 63 12.92 5.27 16.77
C GLY A 63 11.97 5.48 15.59
N MET A 64 11.83 6.73 15.16
CA MET A 64 10.94 7.17 14.05
C MET A 64 11.11 6.40 12.73
N PHE A 65 12.25 5.72 12.53
CA PHE A 65 12.52 4.93 11.34
C PHE A 65 12.72 3.44 11.63
N GLU A 66 12.60 3.00 12.88
CA GLU A 66 12.85 1.60 13.22
C GLU A 66 11.82 0.66 12.57
N GLY A 67 10.56 1.08 12.41
CA GLY A 67 9.53 0.31 11.69
C GLY A 67 9.77 0.20 10.18
N VAL A 68 10.59 1.08 9.61
CA VAL A 68 10.97 1.05 8.18
C VAL A 68 12.07 0.02 7.93
N TRP A 69 13.00 -0.17 8.87
CA TRP A 69 14.19 -1.00 8.66
C TRP A 69 14.16 -2.36 9.37
N ARG A 70 13.34 -2.53 10.42
CA ARG A 70 13.28 -3.76 11.23
C ARG A 70 11.88 -4.36 11.25
N GLY A 71 11.81 -5.69 11.32
CA GLY A 71 10.55 -6.42 11.51
C GLY A 71 9.84 -6.84 10.23
N TRP A 72 10.39 -6.52 9.06
CA TRP A 72 9.82 -6.92 7.76
C TRP A 72 9.85 -8.43 7.58
N THR A 73 8.66 -9.00 7.43
CA THR A 73 8.48 -10.37 6.95
C THR A 73 8.22 -10.35 5.45
N LEU A 74 8.45 -11.48 4.78
CA LEU A 74 8.10 -11.64 3.37
C LEU A 74 6.61 -11.39 3.13
N ASP A 75 5.77 -11.76 4.09
CA ASP A 75 4.32 -11.58 4.09
C ASP A 75 3.92 -10.09 4.05
N SER A 76 4.49 -9.27 4.94
CA SER A 76 4.28 -7.82 4.96
C SER A 76 4.82 -7.13 3.71
N ALA A 77 5.90 -7.64 3.12
CA ALA A 77 6.39 -7.12 1.84
C ALA A 77 5.41 -7.41 0.69
N LEU A 78 4.82 -8.62 0.66
CA LEU A 78 3.83 -8.98 -0.35
C LEU A 78 2.52 -8.18 -0.20
N ASP A 79 2.14 -7.82 1.02
CA ASP A 79 0.98 -6.95 1.30
C ASP A 79 1.11 -5.52 0.74
N VAL A 80 2.33 -5.06 0.43
CA VAL A 80 2.55 -3.77 -0.24
C VAL A 80 2.85 -3.95 -1.72
N LEU A 81 3.65 -4.95 -2.09
CA LEU A 81 4.10 -5.18 -3.46
C LEU A 81 2.96 -5.65 -4.36
N LEU A 82 2.08 -6.55 -3.91
CA LEU A 82 0.97 -7.04 -4.73
C LEU A 82 -0.03 -5.93 -5.07
N PRO A 83 -0.48 -5.10 -4.11
CA PRO A 83 -1.29 -3.93 -4.42
C PRO A 83 -0.57 -2.93 -5.33
N ALA A 84 0.73 -2.71 -5.14
CA ALA A 84 1.51 -1.81 -6.00
C ALA A 84 1.55 -2.28 -7.45
N LEU A 85 1.77 -3.59 -7.67
CA LEU A 85 1.74 -4.18 -9.00
C LEU A 85 0.35 -4.10 -9.62
N ALA A 86 -0.70 -4.41 -8.87
CA ALA A 86 -2.07 -4.33 -9.35
C ALA A 86 -2.47 -2.89 -9.74
N CYS A 87 -2.14 -1.92 -8.89
CA CYS A 87 -2.43 -0.51 -9.16
C CYS A 87 -1.63 0.04 -10.35
N GLY A 88 -0.37 -0.36 -10.48
CA GLY A 88 0.48 -0.01 -11.61
C GLY A 88 -0.05 -0.60 -12.92
N LEU A 89 -0.48 -1.86 -12.91
CA LEU A 89 -1.05 -2.54 -14.07
C LEU A 89 -2.37 -1.89 -14.51
N LEU A 90 -3.26 -1.55 -13.57
CA LEU A 90 -4.49 -0.83 -13.88
C LEU A 90 -4.21 0.56 -14.48
N ALA A 91 -3.28 1.32 -13.89
CA ALA A 91 -2.89 2.62 -14.41
C ALA A 91 -2.29 2.53 -15.83
N PHE A 92 -1.49 1.50 -16.08
CA PHE A 92 -0.92 1.22 -17.40
C PHE A 92 -2.01 0.88 -18.43
N LEU A 93 -2.96 -0.01 -18.10
CA LEU A 93 -4.07 -0.36 -18.98
C LEU A 93 -4.95 0.84 -19.34
N ILE A 94 -5.26 1.69 -18.36
CA ILE A 94 -6.02 2.93 -18.60
C ILE A 94 -5.24 3.88 -19.52
N GLY A 95 -3.93 4.04 -19.29
CA GLY A 95 -3.06 4.85 -20.13
C GLY A 95 -2.97 4.31 -21.57
N PHE A 96 -2.83 2.99 -21.72
CA PHE A 96 -2.77 2.31 -23.01
C PHE A 96 -4.08 2.48 -23.79
N LYS A 97 -5.23 2.29 -23.13
CA LYS A 97 -6.56 2.49 -23.74
C LYS A 97 -6.76 3.93 -24.21
N LYS A 98 -6.43 4.93 -23.38
CA LYS A 98 -6.50 6.35 -23.79
C LYS A 98 -5.63 6.64 -25.03
N ARG A 99 -4.42 6.08 -25.08
CA ARG A 99 -3.50 6.26 -26.20
C ARG A 99 -4.01 5.60 -27.49
N HIS A 100 -4.65 4.45 -27.40
CA HIS A 100 -5.26 3.76 -28.54
C HIS A 100 -6.51 4.48 -29.08
N THR A 101 -7.40 4.94 -28.19
CA THR A 101 -8.59 5.71 -28.61
C THR A 101 -8.20 7.02 -29.29
N ALA A 102 -7.17 7.72 -28.79
CA ALA A 102 -6.69 8.95 -29.40
C ALA A 102 -6.01 8.75 -30.77
N LYS A 103 -5.57 7.54 -31.10
CA LYS A 103 -4.91 7.23 -32.39
C LYS A 103 -5.89 6.77 -33.47
N ASN A 104 -7.12 6.39 -33.08
CA ASN A 104 -8.19 5.90 -33.96
C ASN A 104 -9.31 6.94 -34.17
N SER A 105 -9.15 8.17 -33.67
CA SER A 105 -10.02 9.32 -33.91
C SER A 105 -9.33 10.32 -34.84
#